data_AF-A0A5N5MNZ9-F1
#
_entry.id   AF-A0A5N5MNZ9-F1
#
_cell.length_a   1.000
_cell.length_b   1.000
_cell.length_c   1.000
_cell.angle_alpha   90.00
_cell.angle_beta   90.00
_cell.angle_gamma   90.00
#
_symmetry.space_group_name_H-M   'P 1'
#
loop_
_entity.id
_entity.type
_entity.pdbx_description
1 polymer ?
#
loop_
_entity_poly.entity_id
_entity_poly.type
_entity_poly.pdbx_seq_one_letter_code
_entity_poly.pdbx_strand_id
1 'polypeptide(L)'
;MDRGTANEKVESGYETPPTCILLDLLLKSRRPSDPFNEVWPNIIISDARTATDLALLKTLRVTHIVNAAHGPAHIDTGSAFYSDAHIQYRGVEAPDSRDFDLSVFFNADGRLHTRGSHPGL
;
A
#
# COMPACT_ATOMS: atom_id res chain seq x y z
N MET A 1 -36.45 43.52 2.45
CA MET A 1 -36.91 42.54 3.45
C MET A 1 -37.51 41.37 2.67
N ASP A 2 -36.70 40.65 1.92
CA ASP A 2 -35.81 39.55 2.36
C ASP A 2 -36.60 38.34 2.86
N ARG A 3 -36.70 37.32 2.01
CA ARG A 3 -36.88 35.92 2.41
C ARG A 3 -36.05 35.08 1.43
N GLY A 4 -34.83 34.79 1.85
CA GLY A 4 -33.91 33.92 1.15
C GLY A 4 -34.54 32.56 0.85
N THR A 5 -34.50 32.19 -0.42
CA THR A 5 -34.57 30.79 -0.84
C THR A 5 -33.37 30.08 -0.25
N ALA A 6 -33.63 29.15 0.67
CA ALA A 6 -32.62 28.26 1.21
C ALA A 6 -31.95 27.52 0.05
N ASN A 7 -30.64 27.74 -0.10
CA ASN A 7 -29.78 26.89 -0.91
C ASN A 7 -29.89 25.46 -0.36
N GLU A 8 -30.56 24.60 -1.11
CA GLU A 8 -30.58 23.16 -0.89
C GLU A 8 -29.17 22.66 -1.16
N LYS A 9 -28.37 22.57 -0.10
CA LYS A 9 -27.04 22.00 -0.11
C LYS A 9 -27.21 20.51 -0.41
N VAL A 10 -27.09 20.11 -1.67
CA VAL A 10 -27.03 18.70 -2.07
C VAL A 10 -25.76 18.12 -1.49
N GLU A 11 -25.84 17.58 -0.28
CA GLU A 11 -24.83 16.67 0.23
C GLU A 11 -25.02 15.35 -0.51
N SER A 12 -24.27 15.17 -1.61
CA SER A 12 -24.09 13.85 -2.20
C SER A 12 -23.30 12.99 -1.21
N GLY A 13 -24.01 12.34 -0.29
CA GLY A 13 -23.43 11.48 0.72
C GLY A 13 -22.79 10.25 0.09
N TYR A 14 -21.55 9.95 0.48
CA TYR A 14 -20.93 8.67 0.21
C TYR A 14 -21.58 7.60 1.10
N GLU A 15 -22.09 6.54 0.49
CA GLU A 15 -22.52 5.34 1.22
C GLU A 15 -21.47 4.24 1.07
N THR A 16 -21.08 3.63 2.19
CA THR A 16 -20.11 2.52 2.16
C THR A 16 -20.78 1.30 1.53
N PRO A 17 -20.26 0.76 0.42
CA PRO A 17 -20.87 -0.38 -0.25
C PRO A 17 -20.73 -1.66 0.59
N PRO A 18 -21.70 -2.60 0.51
CA PRO A 18 -21.57 -3.92 1.11
C PRO A 18 -20.37 -4.70 0.56
N THR A 19 -19.77 -5.58 1.38
CA THR A 19 -18.60 -6.38 0.99
C THR A 19 -18.85 -7.28 -0.23
N CYS A 20 -20.07 -7.77 -0.42
CA CYS A 20 -20.41 -8.57 -1.60
C CYS A 20 -20.28 -7.77 -2.91
N ILE A 21 -20.63 -6.48 -2.89
CA ILE A 21 -20.47 -5.58 -4.04
C ILE A 21 -18.99 -5.29 -4.27
N LEU A 22 -18.22 -5.01 -3.21
CA LEU A 22 -16.77 -4.84 -3.33
C LEU A 22 -16.09 -6.07 -3.92
N LEU A 23 -16.48 -7.27 -3.48
CA LEU A 23 -15.95 -8.52 -4.01
C LEU A 23 -16.31 -8.69 -5.49
N ASP A 24 -17.57 -8.47 -5.89
CA ASP A 24 -17.96 -8.53 -7.29
C ASP A 24 -17.12 -7.58 -8.16
N LEU A 25 -16.95 -6.33 -7.71
CA LEU A 25 -16.13 -5.33 -8.41
C LEU A 25 -14.65 -5.78 -8.54
N LEU A 26 -14.07 -6.32 -7.48
CA LEU A 26 -12.69 -6.85 -7.51
C LEU A 26 -12.53 -8.04 -8.45
N LEU A 27 -13.58 -8.87 -8.62
CA LEU A 27 -13.54 -10.08 -9.43
C LEU A 27 -13.87 -9.84 -10.91
N LYS A 28 -14.69 -8.83 -11.22
CA LYS A 28 -15.27 -8.58 -12.54
C LYS A 28 -14.26 -8.30 -13.66
N SER A 29 -13.10 -7.76 -13.31
CA SER A 29 -12.09 -7.30 -14.30
C SER A 29 -10.68 -7.79 -13.99
N ARG A 30 -10.52 -8.94 -13.32
CA ARG A 30 -9.18 -9.48 -13.02
C ARG A 30 -8.44 -9.87 -14.30
N ARG A 31 -7.50 -9.03 -14.71
CA ARG A 31 -6.47 -9.33 -15.70
C ARG A 31 -5.10 -8.86 -15.20
N PRO A 32 -4.51 -9.52 -14.18
CA PRO A 32 -3.10 -9.34 -13.94
C PRO A 32 -2.36 -10.00 -15.11
N SER A 33 -1.88 -9.20 -16.06
CA SER A 33 -1.12 -9.70 -17.21
C SER A 33 0.37 -9.87 -16.91
N ASP A 34 0.88 -9.09 -15.97
CA ASP A 34 2.32 -8.89 -15.79
C ASP A 34 2.72 -8.95 -14.31
N PRO A 35 4.02 -9.21 -14.00
CA PRO A 35 4.54 -9.20 -12.64
C PRO A 35 4.42 -7.85 -11.91
N PHE A 36 4.16 -6.77 -12.66
CA PHE A 36 3.92 -5.43 -12.13
C PHE A 36 3.01 -4.61 -13.04
N ASN A 37 2.30 -3.63 -12.48
CA ASN A 37 1.46 -2.69 -13.20
C ASN A 37 1.57 -1.27 -12.62
N GLU A 38 1.58 -0.26 -13.48
CA GLU A 38 1.38 1.14 -13.06
C GLU A 38 -0.11 1.39 -12.83
N VAL A 39 -0.50 1.53 -11.57
CA VAL A 39 -1.91 1.69 -11.17
C VAL A 39 -2.33 3.14 -11.01
N TRP A 40 -1.34 4.04 -10.93
CA TRP A 40 -1.48 5.49 -10.87
C TRP A 40 -0.16 6.10 -11.35
N PRO A 41 -0.12 7.35 -11.88
CA PRO A 41 1.13 7.99 -12.28
C PRO A 41 2.24 7.87 -11.23
N ASN A 42 3.32 7.18 -11.59
CA ASN A 42 4.49 6.86 -10.75
C ASN A 42 4.20 5.95 -9.54
N ILE A 43 3.09 5.20 -9.53
CA ILE A 43 2.77 4.19 -8.52
C ILE A 43 2.66 2.84 -9.22
N ILE A 44 3.59 1.96 -8.88
CA ILE A 44 3.68 0.61 -9.41
C ILE A 44 3.33 -0.37 -8.29
N ILE A 45 2.44 -1.31 -8.57
CA ILE A 45 2.21 -2.49 -7.73
C ILE A 45 2.89 -3.68 -8.42
N SER A 46 3.69 -4.44 -7.67
CA SER A 46 4.47 -5.55 -8.22
C SER A 46 4.53 -6.75 -7.27
N ASP A 47 5.01 -7.87 -7.80
CA ASP A 47 5.39 -9.04 -7.01
C ASP A 47 6.80 -8.92 -6.39
N ALA A 48 7.18 -9.97 -5.65
CA ALA A 48 8.49 -10.07 -5.00
C ALA A 48 9.65 -10.15 -6.00
N ARG A 49 9.44 -10.76 -7.17
CA ARG A 49 10.50 -10.95 -8.18
C ARG A 49 10.90 -9.62 -8.76
N THR A 50 9.93 -8.79 -9.14
CA THR A 50 10.17 -7.40 -9.59
C THR A 50 10.87 -6.58 -8.51
N ALA A 51 10.46 -6.71 -7.24
CA ALA A 51 11.07 -5.99 -6.12
C ALA A 51 12.54 -6.36 -5.88
N THR A 52 13.01 -7.51 -6.36
CA THR A 52 14.40 -7.96 -6.22
C THR A 52 15.26 -7.72 -7.47
N ASP A 53 14.67 -7.28 -8.58
CA ASP A 53 15.41 -7.01 -9.82
C ASP A 53 15.86 -5.54 -9.87
N LEU A 54 17.06 -5.28 -9.35
CA LEU A 54 17.64 -3.93 -9.31
C LEU A 54 17.83 -3.30 -10.70
N ALA A 55 18.04 -4.11 -11.76
CA ALA A 55 18.20 -3.59 -13.12
C ALA A 55 16.86 -3.12 -13.69
N LEU A 56 15.80 -3.90 -13.45
CA LEU A 56 14.44 -3.52 -13.80
C LEU A 56 14.00 -2.27 -13.01
N LEU A 57 14.23 -2.22 -11.70
CA LEU A 57 13.88 -1.07 -10.87
C LEU A 57 14.56 0.22 -11.35
N LYS A 58 15.83 0.14 -11.80
CA LYS A 58 16.55 1.26 -12.42
C LYS A 58 15.91 1.69 -13.75
N THR A 59 15.55 0.74 -14.60
CA THR A 59 14.86 0.99 -15.88
C THR A 59 13.52 1.68 -15.67
N LEU A 60 12.77 1.24 -14.65
CA LEU A 60 11.50 1.83 -14.22
C LEU A 60 11.66 3.12 -13.42
N ARG A 61 12.90 3.56 -13.16
CA ARG A 61 13.23 4.77 -12.40
C ARG A 61 12.59 4.81 -11.00
N VAL A 62 12.47 3.64 -10.37
CA VAL A 62 11.97 3.53 -9.00
C VAL A 62 12.92 4.23 -8.04
N THR A 63 12.38 5.10 -7.19
CA THR A 63 13.13 5.85 -6.17
C THR A 63 12.76 5.46 -4.75
N HIS A 64 11.58 4.84 -4.57
CA HIS A 64 11.03 4.46 -3.28
C HIS A 64 10.39 3.06 -3.40
N ILE A 65 10.61 2.22 -2.39
CA ILE A 65 9.96 0.92 -2.25
C ILE A 65 9.21 0.88 -0.93
N VAL A 66 7.94 0.48 -1.01
CA VAL A 66 7.13 0.09 0.16
C VAL A 66 6.91 -1.41 0.07
N ASN A 67 7.60 -2.18 0.90
CA ASN A 67 7.40 -3.63 0.99
C ASN A 67 6.33 -3.90 2.05
N ALA A 68 5.10 -4.18 1.60
CA ALA A 68 3.96 -4.48 2.47
C ALA A 68 3.96 -5.91 3.04
N ALA A 69 4.97 -6.72 2.75
CA ALA A 69 5.16 -8.07 3.27
C ALA A 69 6.61 -8.21 3.78
N HIS A 70 7.11 -7.20 4.50
CA HIS A 70 8.46 -7.22 5.04
C HIS A 70 8.60 -8.26 6.15
N GLY A 71 9.74 -8.94 6.19
CA GLY A 71 10.17 -9.73 7.33
C GLY A 71 10.71 -11.11 6.95
N PRO A 72 11.39 -11.79 7.89
CA PRO A 72 12.09 -13.05 7.62
C PRO A 72 11.17 -14.21 7.19
N ALA A 73 9.90 -14.17 7.59
CA ALA A 73 8.89 -15.14 7.20
C ALA A 73 8.16 -14.79 5.89
N HIS A 74 8.51 -13.66 5.28
CA HIS A 74 7.84 -13.09 4.11
C HIS A 74 8.87 -12.64 3.05
N ILE A 75 8.69 -11.46 2.44
CA ILE A 75 9.65 -10.89 1.51
C ILE A 75 10.74 -10.22 2.33
N ASP A 76 11.77 -11.00 2.66
CA ASP A 76 12.91 -10.56 3.46
C ASP A 76 13.91 -9.73 2.65
N THR A 77 13.41 -8.61 2.12
CA THR A 77 14.27 -7.51 1.65
C THR A 77 14.38 -6.46 2.74
N GLY A 78 15.50 -5.75 2.77
CA GLY A 78 15.73 -4.64 3.70
C GLY A 78 16.36 -3.46 2.98
N SER A 79 16.44 -2.32 3.66
CA SER A 79 17.06 -1.11 3.10
C SER A 79 18.47 -1.35 2.53
N ALA A 80 19.24 -2.23 3.18
CA ALA A 80 20.58 -2.63 2.74
C ALA A 80 20.60 -3.32 1.36
N PHE A 81 19.54 -4.03 0.98
CA PHE A 81 19.44 -4.66 -0.34
C PHE A 81 19.41 -3.62 -1.48
N TYR A 82 18.92 -2.41 -1.17
CA TYR A 82 18.69 -1.35 -2.15
C TYR A 82 19.69 -0.19 -2.06
N SER A 83 20.70 -0.26 -1.19
CA SER A 83 21.62 0.84 -0.89
C SER A 83 22.32 1.39 -2.14
N ASP A 84 22.80 0.48 -2.99
CA ASP A 84 23.61 0.82 -4.17
C ASP A 84 22.77 1.38 -5.32
N ALA A 85 21.44 1.25 -5.23
CA ALA A 85 20.50 1.80 -6.17
C ALA A 85 19.97 3.19 -5.75
N HIS A 86 20.39 3.70 -4.58
CA HIS A 86 19.88 4.95 -3.99
C HIS A 86 18.35 4.97 -3.83
N ILE A 87 17.75 3.80 -3.56
CA ILE A 87 16.31 3.67 -3.37
C ILE A 87 15.98 3.78 -1.88
N GLN A 88 14.99 4.61 -1.54
CA GLN A 88 14.47 4.70 -0.18
C GLN A 88 13.54 3.52 0.09
N TYR A 89 13.73 2.85 1.23
CA TYR A 89 13.00 1.64 1.57
C TYR A 89 12.14 1.83 2.83
N ARG A 90 10.88 1.39 2.76
CA ARG A 90 9.98 1.23 3.90
C ARG A 90 9.42 -0.19 3.92
N GLY A 91 9.73 -0.95 4.96
CA GLY A 91 9.15 -2.27 5.19
C GLY A 91 7.98 -2.20 6.17
N VAL A 92 6.88 -2.88 5.85
CA VAL A 92 5.73 -3.09 6.74
C VAL A 92 5.57 -4.60 6.92
N GLU A 93 5.73 -5.08 8.15
CA GLU A 93 5.47 -6.47 8.49
C GLU A 93 3.96 -6.66 8.64
N ALA A 94 3.33 -6.98 7.53
CA ALA A 94 1.88 -7.12 7.41
C ALA A 94 1.54 -8.49 6.82
N PRO A 95 1.14 -9.47 7.65
CA PRO A 95 0.68 -10.76 7.16
C PRO A 95 -0.63 -10.59 6.37
N ASP A 96 -0.79 -11.36 5.30
CA ASP A 96 -2.03 -11.44 4.53
C ASP A 96 -3.07 -12.27 5.29
N SER A 97 -3.64 -11.67 6.33
CA SER A 97 -4.64 -12.27 7.20
C SER A 97 -5.78 -11.29 7.48
N ARG A 98 -7.00 -11.82 7.57
CA ARG A 98 -8.21 -11.05 7.90
C ARG A 98 -8.20 -10.49 9.32
N ASP A 99 -7.40 -11.09 10.20
CA ASP A 99 -7.29 -10.70 11.61
C ASP A 99 -6.20 -9.64 11.85
N PHE A 100 -5.44 -9.29 10.82
CA PHE A 100 -4.40 -8.27 10.91
C PHE A 100 -4.96 -6.88 10.58
N ASP A 101 -4.78 -5.92 11.49
CA ASP A 101 -5.21 -4.55 11.28
C ASP A 101 -4.22 -3.77 10.40
N LEU A 102 -4.47 -3.76 9.09
CA LEU A 102 -3.71 -2.97 8.11
C LEU A 102 -3.96 -1.46 8.24
N SER A 103 -5.07 -1.04 8.85
CA SER A 103 -5.54 0.35 8.81
C SER A 103 -4.58 1.30 9.53
N VAL A 104 -3.83 0.80 10.51
CA VAL A 104 -2.81 1.56 11.25
C VAL A 104 -1.69 2.09 10.34
N PHE A 105 -1.52 1.54 9.14
CA PHE A 105 -0.49 1.96 8.17
C PHE A 105 -1.01 2.84 7.04
N PHE A 106 -2.31 3.13 6.97
CA PHE A 106 -2.91 3.91 5.88
C PHE A 106 -2.51 5.38 5.91
N ASN A 107 -2.21 5.90 7.10
CA ASN A 107 -1.73 7.27 7.26
C ASN A 107 -0.20 7.32 7.27
N ALA A 108 0.35 8.46 6.82
CA ALA A 108 1.79 8.70 6.79
C ALA A 108 2.45 8.52 8.18
N ASP A 109 1.71 8.80 9.25
CA ASP A 109 2.14 8.69 10.65
C ASP A 109 2.08 7.26 11.22
N GLY A 110 1.63 6.28 10.43
CA GLY A 110 1.56 4.87 10.82
C GLY A 110 2.94 4.37 11.26
N ARG A 111 3.20 4.49 12.56
CA ARG A 111 4.50 4.30 13.18
C ARG A 111 4.78 2.81 13.23
N LEU A 112 5.62 2.36 12.32
CA LEU A 112 6.23 1.04 12.38
C LEU A 112 6.98 0.97 13.70
N HIS A 113 6.54 0.08 14.60
CA HIS A 113 7.30 -0.21 15.80
C HIS A 113 8.60 -0.87 15.32
N THR A 114 9.69 -0.12 15.32
CA THR A 114 11.01 -0.75 15.30
C THR A 114 11.05 -1.59 16.56
N ARG A 115 11.27 -2.90 16.42
CA ARG A 115 11.40 -3.81 17.55
C ARG A 115 12.62 -3.37 18.36
N GLY A 116 12.37 -2.54 19.36
CA GLY A 116 13.33 -2.06 20.33
C GLY A 116 12.91 -2.52 21.72
N SER A 117 13.68 -3.48 22.25
CA SER A 117 13.69 -3.92 23.64
C SER A 117 12.41 -4.50 24.22
N HIS A 118 12.48 -5.79 24.55
CA HIS A 118 11.82 -6.27 25.76
C HIS A 118 12.26 -5.39 26.94
N PRO A 119 11.34 -4.78 27.71
CA PRO A 119 11.63 -4.48 29.10
C PRO A 119 11.55 -5.82 29.84
N GLY A 120 12.65 -6.22 30.46
CA GLY A 120 12.64 -7.40 31.32
C GLY A 120 11.64 -7.22 32.46
N LEU A 121 10.75 -8.20 32.62
CA LEU A 121 10.62 -9.11 33.77
C LEU A 121 9.59 -10.19 33.43
#